data_AF-A0A2A4RLU6-F1
#
_entry.id   AF-A0A2A4RLU6-F1
#
_cell.length_a   1.000
_cell.length_b   1.000
_cell.length_c   1.000
_cell.angle_alpha   90.00
_cell.angle_beta   90.00
_cell.angle_gamma   90.00
#
_symmetry.space_group_name_H-M   'P 1'
#
loop_
_entity.id
_entity.type
_entity.pdbx_description
1 polymer ?
#
loop_
_entity_poly.entity_id
_entity_poly.type
_entity_poly.pdbx_seq_one_letter_code
_entity_poly.pdbx_strand_id
1 'polypeptide(L)'
;MLMALVLGAGFPMFGGGCSASSSFTPTGNPLLDLRNPELLERDRVQAARLAWDEVEKGVRVRERTRKALKNLAWSNATSSNLRLTVLELLMSDQSEEGNADSRAMARLLLPTERSPDAVRIMAKSAVDGNWTELVPALVRSYARMSPNVPDSERDERAALIALRPDMNIERTVFDVFLNPSAGSSDVREQAVLRLSQRTRDDAWALLARLDESGDLRRALIDANFDIDAEAGSRVMVADLRAAQRELGVMPDTAMEIAWLSSLRQHVDQRNQRLNTQWWAQTAKAVSTLMRGQRDGLELRHLEAIRWASINRPAWLTLDRDGLFGVADERLSNRTHHKRKSQKGEMPRKERLGDWAEYLTWADLLTILVVDDAIANAVVAEQIFTQRTLDKKDTSTEYGGIIEQDANTGFRAVLYRPRSRDRLNDQRFVASDDMFRYSDRSLVHYHMHADKRNNNKYAGPSGGDFVNAQMSGRTNLVFTSLGKNELNVDLYFPNGVVIDLGQLFQQK
;
A
#
# COMPACT_ATOMS: atom_id res chain seq x y z
N MET A 1 49.25 39.02 30.44
CA MET A 1 50.04 40.03 29.71
C MET A 1 49.59 39.91 28.26
N LEU A 2 48.65 40.66 27.68
CA LEU A 2 48.07 42.01 27.80
C LEU A 2 46.53 41.86 27.55
N MET A 3 45.58 42.41 28.32
CA MET A 3 44.94 43.77 28.21
C MET A 3 44.79 44.28 26.77
N ALA A 4 43.67 44.78 26.23
CA ALA A 4 42.35 45.28 26.65
C ALA A 4 41.43 45.18 25.39
N LEU A 5 40.16 45.59 25.27
CA LEU A 5 39.38 46.69 25.82
C LEU A 5 37.90 46.43 25.45
N VAL A 6 36.98 46.82 26.33
CA VAL A 6 35.52 46.75 26.18
C VAL A 6 35.02 47.89 25.28
N LEU A 7 34.08 47.60 24.36
CA LEU A 7 33.11 48.57 23.86
C LEU A 7 31.77 47.86 23.63
N GLY A 8 30.81 48.20 24.49
CA GLY A 8 29.43 47.73 24.40
C GLY A 8 28.65 48.48 23.32
N ALA A 9 27.80 47.74 22.61
CA ALA A 9 26.67 48.28 21.88
C ALA A 9 25.46 47.39 22.20
N GLY A 10 24.49 47.96 22.91
CA GLY A 10 23.22 47.30 23.17
C GLY A 10 22.46 47.12 21.86
N PHE A 11 22.11 45.88 21.53
CA PHE A 11 21.14 45.58 20.50
C PHE A 11 19.73 45.74 21.09
N PRO A 12 18.86 46.60 20.55
CA PRO A 12 17.47 46.58 20.90
C PRO A 12 16.84 45.29 20.35
N MET A 13 16.32 44.45 21.25
CA MET A 13 15.36 43.42 20.89
C MET A 13 14.09 44.10 20.36
N PHE A 14 14.01 44.29 19.05
CA PHE A 14 12.73 44.50 18.38
C PHE A 14 12.06 43.14 18.18
N GLY A 15 11.30 42.73 19.19
CA GLY A 15 10.23 41.75 19.04
C GLY A 15 9.10 42.34 18.22
N GLY A 16 9.28 42.44 16.91
CA GLY A 16 8.24 42.79 15.96
C GLY A 16 7.38 41.56 15.66
N GLY A 17 6.36 41.33 16.48
CA GLY A 17 5.28 40.42 16.11
C GLY A 17 4.54 41.01 14.91
N CYS A 18 4.65 40.36 13.75
CA CYS A 18 3.89 40.73 12.55
C CYS A 18 2.40 40.49 12.80
N SER A 19 1.68 41.48 13.36
CA SER A 19 0.23 41.50 13.31
C SER A 19 -0.18 41.90 11.89
N ALA A 20 -0.48 40.92 11.05
CA ALA A 20 -1.16 41.19 9.79
C ALA A 20 -2.52 41.83 10.09
N SER A 21 -2.68 43.11 9.80
CA SER A 21 -3.97 43.79 9.84
C SER A 21 -4.71 43.50 8.53
N SER A 22 -5.91 42.90 8.57
CA SER A 22 -6.76 42.83 7.38
C SER A 22 -7.29 44.22 7.05
N SER A 23 -7.45 44.51 5.76
CA SER A 23 -8.16 45.71 5.28
C SER A 23 -9.69 45.61 5.46
N PHE A 24 -10.18 44.46 5.93
CA PHE A 24 -11.60 44.16 6.07
C PHE A 24 -11.99 44.08 7.54
N THR A 25 -13.08 44.76 7.90
CA THR A 25 -13.71 44.72 9.22
C THR A 25 -14.85 43.71 9.24
N PRO A 26 -15.03 42.92 10.32
CA PRO A 26 -16.18 42.05 10.48
C PRO A 26 -17.50 42.82 10.30
N THR A 27 -18.45 42.21 9.59
CA THR A 27 -19.76 42.80 9.29
C THR A 27 -20.72 42.74 10.48
N GLY A 28 -20.39 41.94 11.50
CA GLY A 28 -21.27 41.67 12.63
C GLY A 28 -22.31 40.58 12.35
N ASN A 29 -22.30 39.98 11.16
CA ASN A 29 -23.07 38.78 10.86
C ASN A 29 -22.13 37.56 10.90
N PRO A 30 -22.20 36.72 11.95
CA PRO A 30 -21.29 35.61 12.15
C PRO A 30 -21.16 34.65 10.96
N LEU A 31 -22.24 34.38 10.21
CA LEU A 31 -22.16 33.46 9.06
C LEU A 31 -21.54 34.09 7.81
N LEU A 32 -21.69 35.42 7.63
CA LEU A 32 -21.03 36.13 6.53
C LEU A 32 -19.54 36.25 6.82
N ASP A 33 -19.20 36.65 8.05
CA ASP A 33 -17.81 36.82 8.49
C ASP A 33 -17.05 35.49 8.47
N LEU A 34 -17.68 34.40 8.94
CA LEU A 34 -17.12 33.05 8.86
C LEU A 34 -16.72 32.62 7.44
N ARG A 35 -17.53 32.99 6.44
CA ARG A 35 -17.34 32.61 5.04
C ARG A 35 -16.43 33.56 4.27
N ASN A 36 -16.11 34.72 4.81
CA ASN A 36 -15.29 35.71 4.13
C ASN A 36 -13.80 35.31 4.20
N PRO A 37 -13.15 34.91 3.08
CA PRO A 37 -11.74 34.56 3.09
C PRO A 37 -10.80 35.76 3.30
N GLU A 38 -11.29 36.99 3.19
CA GLU A 38 -10.51 38.22 3.32
C GLU A 38 -10.38 38.70 4.78
N LEU A 39 -11.15 38.13 5.70
CA LEU A 39 -11.01 38.37 7.14
C LEU A 39 -9.84 37.57 7.74
N LEU A 40 -9.25 38.10 8.81
CA LEU A 40 -8.23 37.38 9.57
C LEU A 40 -8.80 36.07 10.13
N GLU A 41 -7.95 35.04 10.19
CA GLU A 41 -8.35 33.73 10.71
C GLU A 41 -8.98 33.83 12.11
N ARG A 42 -8.39 34.63 13.02
CA ARG A 42 -8.93 34.82 14.38
C ARG A 42 -10.36 35.35 14.38
N ASP A 43 -10.69 36.24 13.45
CA ASP A 43 -12.01 36.87 13.37
C ASP A 43 -13.03 35.86 12.81
N ARG A 44 -12.60 35.03 11.84
CA ARG A 44 -13.41 33.92 11.31
C ARG A 44 -13.66 32.82 12.35
N VAL A 45 -12.65 32.49 13.16
CA VAL A 45 -12.78 31.55 14.30
C VAL A 45 -13.77 32.09 15.32
N GLN A 46 -13.67 33.37 15.69
CA GLN A 46 -14.61 34.01 16.60
C GLN A 46 -16.03 34.02 16.00
N ALA A 47 -16.16 34.32 14.71
CA ALA A 47 -17.43 34.28 14.00
C ALA A 47 -18.04 32.86 13.99
N ALA A 48 -17.25 31.80 13.85
CA ALA A 48 -17.74 30.42 13.98
C ALA A 48 -18.35 30.16 15.38
N ARG A 49 -17.64 30.55 16.44
CA ARG A 49 -18.08 30.37 17.84
C ARG A 49 -19.33 31.17 18.13
N LEU A 50 -19.39 32.44 17.71
CA LEU A 50 -20.56 33.29 17.86
C LEU A 50 -21.78 32.74 17.10
N ALA A 51 -21.58 32.28 15.85
CA ALA A 51 -22.66 31.67 15.07
C ALA A 51 -23.25 30.43 15.77
N TRP A 52 -22.42 29.65 16.45
CA TRP A 52 -22.84 28.47 17.19
C TRP A 52 -23.54 28.82 18.51
N ASP A 53 -23.01 29.76 19.28
CA ASP A 53 -23.65 30.28 20.49
C ASP A 53 -25.05 30.87 20.21
N GLU A 54 -25.22 31.57 19.08
CA GLU A 54 -26.54 32.03 18.62
C GLU A 54 -27.50 30.88 18.27
N VAL A 55 -26.98 29.74 17.81
CA VAL A 55 -27.80 28.53 17.59
C VAL A 55 -28.27 27.95 18.91
N GLU A 56 -27.37 27.84 19.90
CA GLU A 56 -27.72 27.33 21.25
C GLU A 56 -28.72 28.22 21.97
N LYS A 57 -28.69 29.54 21.71
CA LYS A 57 -29.66 30.52 22.23
C LYS A 57 -30.98 30.58 21.43
N GLY A 58 -31.11 29.80 20.36
CA GLY A 58 -32.31 29.80 19.50
C GLY A 58 -32.46 31.05 18.62
N VAL A 59 -31.43 31.90 18.52
CA VAL A 59 -31.42 33.11 17.68
C VAL A 59 -31.19 32.74 16.21
N ARG A 60 -30.43 31.67 15.95
CA ARG A 60 -30.04 31.25 14.60
C ARG A 60 -30.51 29.83 14.29
N VAL A 61 -30.86 29.58 13.03
CA VAL A 61 -31.29 28.26 12.54
C VAL A 61 -30.12 27.27 12.56
N ARG A 62 -30.22 26.24 13.40
CA ARG A 62 -29.21 25.17 13.57
C ARG A 62 -28.78 24.54 12.25
N GLU A 63 -29.73 24.08 11.43
CA GLU A 63 -29.46 23.42 10.14
C GLU A 63 -28.61 24.30 9.20
N ARG A 64 -28.97 25.58 9.06
CA ARG A 64 -28.25 26.53 8.20
C ARG A 64 -26.82 26.79 8.69
N THR A 65 -26.64 26.93 10.00
CA THR A 65 -25.32 27.11 10.62
C THR A 65 -24.46 25.86 10.44
N ARG A 66 -25.01 24.68 10.74
CA ARG A 66 -24.31 23.40 10.52
C ARG A 66 -23.86 23.26 9.07
N LYS A 67 -24.74 23.52 8.10
CA LYS A 67 -24.38 23.48 6.67
C LYS A 67 -23.21 24.42 6.33
N ALA A 68 -23.17 25.62 6.92
CA ALA A 68 -22.06 26.55 6.73
C ALA A 68 -20.74 26.02 7.32
N LEU A 69 -20.77 25.47 8.53
CA LEU A 69 -19.61 24.90 9.19
C LEU A 69 -19.10 23.65 8.47
N LYS A 70 -20.00 22.76 8.03
CA LYS A 70 -19.65 21.57 7.24
C LYS A 70 -18.89 21.94 5.98
N ASN A 71 -19.37 22.91 5.21
CA ASN A 71 -18.67 23.35 3.99
C ASN A 71 -17.22 23.75 4.25
N LEU A 72 -16.93 24.36 5.41
CA LEU A 72 -15.56 24.69 5.81
C LEU A 72 -14.78 23.48 6.28
N ALA A 73 -15.41 22.58 7.04
CA ALA A 73 -14.79 21.35 7.51
C ALA A 73 -14.35 20.43 6.36
N TRP A 74 -15.13 20.34 5.28
CA TRP A 74 -14.83 19.57 4.07
C TRP A 74 -13.84 20.23 3.11
N SER A 75 -13.57 21.53 3.29
CA SER A 75 -12.75 22.29 2.35
C SER A 75 -11.27 22.23 2.71
N ASN A 76 -10.44 21.80 1.76
CA ASN A 76 -8.98 21.83 1.86
C ASN A 76 -8.40 23.26 1.85
N ALA A 77 -9.20 24.26 1.45
CA ALA A 77 -8.79 25.66 1.46
C ALA A 77 -9.01 26.34 2.82
N THR A 78 -9.71 25.69 3.75
CA THR A 78 -9.90 26.20 5.11
C THR A 78 -8.61 26.07 5.91
N SER A 79 -8.19 27.15 6.56
CA SER A 79 -7.01 27.14 7.43
C SER A 79 -7.18 26.18 8.62
N SER A 80 -6.08 25.61 9.10
CA SER A 80 -6.12 24.52 10.08
C SER A 80 -6.85 24.90 11.38
N ASN A 81 -6.58 26.06 11.99
CA ASN A 81 -7.22 26.42 13.26
C ASN A 81 -8.73 26.63 13.11
N LEU A 82 -9.14 27.28 12.02
CA LEU A 82 -10.56 27.44 11.71
C LEU A 82 -11.23 26.08 11.47
N ARG A 83 -10.59 25.19 10.71
CA ARG A 83 -11.12 23.84 10.43
C ARG A 83 -11.30 23.02 11.70
N LEU A 84 -10.32 23.04 12.60
CA LEU A 84 -10.41 22.34 13.89
C LEU A 84 -11.53 22.91 14.76
N THR A 85 -11.66 24.24 14.84
CA THR A 85 -12.75 24.89 15.60
C THR A 85 -14.13 24.51 15.05
N VAL A 86 -14.33 24.52 13.73
CA VAL A 86 -15.64 24.16 13.17
C VAL A 86 -15.96 22.67 13.39
N LEU A 87 -14.95 21.79 13.39
CA LEU A 87 -15.13 20.38 13.72
C LEU A 87 -15.56 20.20 15.19
N GLU A 88 -14.88 20.86 16.14
CA GLU A 88 -15.27 20.84 17.56
C GLU A 88 -16.73 21.27 17.76
N LEU A 89 -17.12 22.38 17.13
CA LEU A 89 -18.49 22.89 17.22
C LEU A 89 -19.51 21.89 16.65
N LEU A 90 -19.25 21.35 15.46
CA LEU A 90 -20.13 20.35 14.84
C LEU A 90 -20.26 19.09 15.70
N MET A 91 -19.15 18.57 16.23
CA MET A 91 -19.14 17.37 17.07
C MET A 91 -19.74 17.60 18.46
N SER A 92 -19.80 18.85 18.95
CA SER A 92 -20.43 19.19 20.22
C SER A 92 -21.96 19.19 20.19
N ASP A 93 -22.59 19.12 19.01
CA ASP A 93 -24.03 19.18 18.84
C ASP A 93 -24.75 17.95 19.43
N GLN A 94 -25.49 18.17 20.52
CA GLN A 94 -26.23 17.13 21.22
C GLN A 94 -27.69 16.99 20.75
N SER A 95 -28.16 17.82 19.81
CA SER A 95 -29.49 17.62 19.23
C SER A 95 -29.53 16.29 18.46
N GLU A 96 -30.69 15.61 18.43
CA GLU A 96 -30.81 14.30 17.78
C GLU A 96 -30.36 14.34 16.31
N GLU A 97 -30.88 15.30 15.55
CA GLU A 97 -30.54 15.50 14.14
C GLU A 97 -29.06 15.93 13.97
N GLY A 98 -28.58 16.84 14.83
CA GLY A 98 -27.20 17.33 14.77
C GLY A 98 -26.18 16.25 15.10
N ASN A 99 -26.46 15.42 16.10
CA ASN A 99 -25.63 14.29 16.50
C ASN A 99 -25.61 13.21 15.41
N ALA A 100 -26.77 12.87 14.84
CA ALA A 100 -26.86 11.94 13.71
C ALA A 100 -26.06 12.44 12.49
N ASP A 101 -26.15 13.73 12.17
CA ASP A 101 -25.41 14.35 11.08
C ASP A 101 -23.89 14.40 11.36
N SER A 102 -23.48 14.65 12.61
CA SER A 102 -22.07 14.63 13.02
C SER A 102 -21.47 13.22 12.92
N ARG A 103 -22.21 12.18 13.32
CA ARG A 103 -21.84 10.78 13.11
C ARG A 103 -21.66 10.45 11.62
N ALA A 104 -22.63 10.82 10.79
CA ALA A 104 -22.55 10.59 9.34
C ALA A 104 -21.34 11.31 8.72
N MET A 105 -21.06 12.54 9.14
CA MET A 105 -19.90 13.30 8.69
C MET A 105 -18.58 12.66 9.13
N ALA A 106 -18.45 12.26 10.41
CA ALA A 106 -17.24 11.62 10.93
C ALA A 106 -16.95 10.30 10.21
N ARG A 107 -17.99 9.50 9.93
CA ARG A 107 -17.89 8.24 9.18
C ARG A 107 -17.26 8.42 7.79
N LEU A 108 -17.58 9.53 7.11
CA LEU A 108 -17.08 9.83 5.78
C LEU A 108 -15.71 10.52 5.81
N LEU A 109 -15.43 11.37 6.81
CA LEU A 109 -14.17 12.12 6.92
C LEU A 109 -13.02 11.26 7.45
N LEU A 110 -13.22 10.54 8.55
CA LEU A 110 -12.16 9.76 9.23
C LEU A 110 -11.28 8.95 8.27
N PRO A 111 -11.83 8.17 7.31
CA PRO A 111 -11.01 7.34 6.42
C PRO A 111 -10.14 8.11 5.44
N THR A 112 -10.32 9.42 5.28
CA THR A 112 -9.51 10.27 4.38
C THR A 112 -8.85 11.48 5.05
N GLU A 113 -9.19 11.77 6.31
CA GLU A 113 -8.62 12.88 7.08
C GLU A 113 -7.11 12.72 7.31
N ARG A 114 -6.33 13.77 7.06
CA ARG A 114 -4.86 13.74 7.23
C ARG A 114 -4.38 14.51 8.45
N SER A 115 -5.20 15.37 9.03
CA SER A 115 -4.85 16.13 10.24
C SER A 115 -5.01 15.25 11.47
N PRO A 116 -3.94 14.96 12.24
CA PRO A 116 -4.03 14.18 13.48
C PRO A 116 -4.98 14.83 14.49
N ASP A 117 -4.96 16.16 14.61
CA ASP A 117 -5.85 16.89 15.53
C ASP A 117 -7.33 16.75 15.14
N ALA A 118 -7.65 16.75 13.84
CA ALA A 118 -9.02 16.53 13.36
C ALA A 118 -9.49 15.09 13.62
N VAL A 119 -8.60 14.11 13.41
CA VAL A 119 -8.87 12.70 13.77
C VAL A 119 -9.13 12.58 15.26
N ARG A 120 -8.29 13.19 16.11
CA ARG A 120 -8.46 13.20 17.57
C ARG A 120 -9.81 13.75 18.00
N ILE A 121 -10.25 14.88 17.42
CA ILE A 121 -11.57 15.47 17.71
C ILE A 121 -12.68 14.44 17.41
N MET A 122 -12.70 13.88 16.19
CA MET A 122 -13.73 12.92 15.80
C MET A 122 -13.68 11.62 16.60
N ALA A 123 -12.48 11.11 16.88
CA ALA A 123 -12.26 9.90 17.66
C ALA A 123 -12.72 10.07 19.11
N LYS A 124 -12.39 11.21 19.74
CA LYS A 124 -12.88 11.55 21.08
C LYS A 124 -14.39 11.65 21.12
N SER A 125 -15.00 12.36 20.16
CA SER A 125 -16.46 12.48 20.10
C SER A 125 -17.15 11.13 19.88
N ALA A 126 -16.54 10.22 19.10
CA ALA A 126 -17.02 8.86 18.96
C ALA A 126 -17.05 8.11 20.30
N VAL A 127 -15.99 8.22 21.10
CA VAL A 127 -15.92 7.61 22.44
C VAL A 127 -16.94 8.24 23.39
N ASP A 128 -16.95 9.57 23.49
CA ASP A 128 -17.84 10.30 24.40
C ASP A 128 -19.32 10.02 24.08
N GLY A 129 -19.67 9.86 22.80
CA GLY A 129 -21.01 9.53 22.33
C GLY A 129 -21.33 8.03 22.18
N ASN A 130 -20.38 7.14 22.49
CA ASN A 130 -20.46 5.69 22.25
C ASN A 130 -20.88 5.31 20.80
N TRP A 131 -20.30 5.99 19.81
CA TRP A 131 -20.59 5.80 18.38
C TRP A 131 -19.88 4.56 17.82
N THR A 132 -20.29 3.38 18.26
CA THR A 132 -19.69 2.10 17.85
C THR A 132 -19.80 1.82 16.34
N GLU A 133 -20.75 2.46 15.65
CA GLU A 133 -20.88 2.43 14.19
C GLU A 133 -19.70 3.07 13.45
N LEU A 134 -18.87 3.86 14.13
CA LEU A 134 -17.66 4.48 13.55
C LEU A 134 -16.42 3.58 13.63
N VAL A 135 -16.51 2.42 14.28
CA VAL A 135 -15.38 1.48 14.40
C VAL A 135 -14.73 1.16 13.04
N PRO A 136 -15.48 0.84 11.96
CA PRO A 136 -14.86 0.64 10.65
C PRO A 136 -14.17 1.89 10.09
N ALA A 137 -14.73 3.08 10.28
CA ALA A 137 -14.11 4.33 9.80
C ALA A 137 -12.80 4.64 10.55
N LEU A 138 -12.76 4.35 11.86
CA LEU A 138 -11.56 4.46 12.70
C LEU A 138 -10.48 3.45 12.28
N VAL A 139 -10.85 2.19 12.03
CA VAL A 139 -9.91 1.17 11.51
C VAL A 139 -9.29 1.62 10.19
N ARG A 140 -10.09 2.15 9.26
CA ARG A 140 -9.58 2.69 7.99
C ARG A 140 -8.68 3.91 8.17
N SER A 141 -9.00 4.80 9.12
CA SER A 141 -8.13 5.92 9.49
C SER A 141 -6.78 5.43 10.03
N TYR A 142 -6.82 4.41 10.90
CA TYR A 142 -5.67 3.81 11.56
C TYR A 142 -4.76 3.04 10.58
N ALA A 143 -5.34 2.39 9.57
CA ALA A 143 -4.62 1.65 8.53
C ALA A 143 -3.63 2.51 7.73
N ARG A 144 -3.88 3.81 7.59
CA ARG A 144 -2.94 4.72 6.92
C ARG A 144 -1.68 4.89 7.76
N MET A 145 -0.50 4.87 7.15
CA MET A 145 0.74 5.12 7.86
C MET A 145 0.84 6.57 8.33
N SER A 146 1.27 6.76 9.58
CA SER A 146 1.69 8.05 10.13
C SER A 146 3.20 8.01 10.38
N PRO A 147 4.03 8.69 9.58
CA PRO A 147 5.49 8.50 9.61
C PRO A 147 6.14 8.94 10.94
N ASN A 148 5.47 9.77 11.74
CA ASN A 148 6.02 10.37 12.95
C ASN A 148 5.29 9.95 14.23
N VAL A 149 4.29 9.06 14.15
CA VAL A 149 3.51 8.64 15.30
C VAL A 149 3.44 7.11 15.29
N PRO A 150 4.09 6.42 16.26
CA PRO A 150 3.97 4.98 16.40
C PRO A 150 2.51 4.56 16.54
N ASP A 151 2.15 3.41 15.97
CA ASP A 151 0.77 2.91 15.98
C ASP A 151 0.20 2.78 17.42
N SER A 152 1.06 2.46 18.40
CA SER A 152 0.69 2.37 19.82
C SER A 152 0.19 3.69 20.44
N GLU A 153 0.56 4.84 19.88
CA GLU A 153 0.28 6.18 20.42
C GLU A 153 -0.86 6.89 19.67
N ARG A 154 -1.45 6.24 18.67
CA ARG A 154 -2.46 6.87 17.81
C ARG A 154 -3.82 7.00 18.48
N ASP A 155 -4.46 8.14 18.29
CA ASP A 155 -5.80 8.42 18.82
C ASP A 155 -6.85 7.43 18.30
N GLU A 156 -6.70 6.91 17.07
CA GLU A 156 -7.59 5.88 16.56
C GLU A 156 -7.51 4.60 17.39
N ARG A 157 -6.31 4.18 17.80
CA ARG A 157 -6.11 2.99 18.64
C ARG A 157 -6.78 3.17 20.00
N ALA A 158 -6.58 4.33 20.64
CA ALA A 158 -7.19 4.64 21.92
C ALA A 158 -8.72 4.62 21.85
N ALA A 159 -9.30 5.22 20.79
CA ALA A 159 -10.73 5.22 20.58
C ALA A 159 -11.30 3.83 20.30
N LEU A 160 -10.61 3.00 19.50
CA LEU A 160 -11.03 1.63 19.22
C LEU A 160 -11.08 0.77 20.50
N ILE A 161 -10.07 0.88 21.37
CA ILE A 161 -10.04 0.19 22.67
C ILE A 161 -11.21 0.65 23.56
N ALA A 162 -11.49 1.95 23.58
CA ALA A 162 -12.59 2.48 24.39
C ALA A 162 -13.98 2.07 23.87
N LEU A 163 -14.17 1.97 22.55
CA LEU A 163 -15.43 1.55 21.92
C LEU A 163 -15.66 0.02 21.92
N ARG A 164 -14.60 -0.76 22.12
CA ARG A 164 -14.61 -2.24 22.17
C ARG A 164 -13.76 -2.75 23.34
N PRO A 165 -14.13 -2.46 24.60
CA PRO A 165 -13.30 -2.76 25.77
C PRO A 165 -13.14 -4.27 26.05
N ASP A 166 -14.01 -5.09 25.46
CA ASP A 166 -14.02 -6.55 25.55
C ASP A 166 -13.12 -7.25 24.52
N MET A 167 -12.51 -6.49 23.60
CA MET A 167 -11.65 -7.02 22.54
C MET A 167 -10.29 -6.32 22.56
N ASN A 168 -9.22 -7.06 22.24
CA ASN A 168 -7.96 -6.42 21.89
C ASN A 168 -8.04 -5.79 20.49
N ILE A 169 -7.10 -4.91 20.18
CA ILE A 169 -7.13 -4.10 18.95
C ILE A 169 -7.11 -4.98 17.70
N GLU A 170 -6.32 -6.05 17.70
CA GLU A 170 -6.18 -6.96 16.57
C GLU A 170 -7.49 -7.72 16.32
N ARG A 171 -8.18 -8.14 17.40
CA ARG A 171 -9.50 -8.76 17.30
C ARG A 171 -10.55 -7.78 16.77
N THR A 172 -10.53 -6.52 17.21
CA THR A 172 -11.41 -5.48 16.67
C THR A 172 -11.18 -5.24 15.18
N VAL A 173 -9.91 -5.17 14.75
CA VAL A 173 -9.57 -5.00 13.34
C VAL A 173 -10.03 -6.20 12.50
N PHE A 174 -9.85 -7.42 13.02
CA PHE A 174 -10.33 -8.63 12.35
C PHE A 174 -11.86 -8.72 12.29
N ASP A 175 -12.57 -8.26 13.33
CA ASP A 175 -14.04 -8.15 13.29
C ASP A 175 -14.50 -7.18 12.17
N VAL A 176 -13.81 -6.04 12.01
CA VAL A 176 -14.08 -5.11 10.89
C VAL A 176 -13.78 -5.75 9.53
N PHE A 177 -12.74 -6.57 9.43
CA PHE A 177 -12.45 -7.34 8.21
C PHE A 177 -13.57 -8.34 7.87
N LEU A 178 -14.15 -9.00 8.89
CA LEU A 178 -15.27 -9.93 8.73
C LEU A 178 -16.58 -9.20 8.41
N ASN A 179 -16.80 -8.03 9.02
CA ASN A 179 -18.06 -7.28 8.98
C ASN A 179 -17.85 -5.82 8.49
N PRO A 180 -17.31 -5.61 7.27
CA PRO A 180 -16.87 -4.29 6.83
C PRO A 180 -18.01 -3.29 6.58
N SER A 181 -19.25 -3.76 6.52
CA SER A 181 -20.43 -2.93 6.30
C SER A 181 -21.13 -2.52 7.60
N ALA A 182 -20.63 -2.97 8.76
CA ALA A 182 -21.16 -2.58 10.06
C ALA A 182 -21.22 -1.04 10.18
N GLY A 183 -22.37 -0.48 10.54
CA GLY A 183 -22.55 0.97 10.68
C GLY A 183 -22.84 1.76 9.39
N SER A 184 -22.98 1.09 8.23
CA SER A 184 -23.53 1.70 7.01
C SER A 184 -24.76 0.93 6.54
N SER A 185 -25.93 1.57 6.53
CA SER A 185 -27.17 1.00 5.97
C SER A 185 -27.44 1.46 4.53
N ASP A 186 -26.65 2.41 4.00
CA ASP A 186 -26.88 2.96 2.67
C ASP A 186 -26.24 2.08 1.58
N VAL A 187 -27.09 1.30 0.91
CA VAL A 187 -26.72 0.42 -0.21
C VAL A 187 -26.06 1.20 -1.36
N ARG A 188 -26.45 2.45 -1.62
CA ARG A 188 -25.82 3.27 -2.67
C ARG A 188 -24.42 3.68 -2.29
N GLU A 189 -24.22 4.06 -1.04
CA GLU A 189 -22.90 4.41 -0.53
C GLU A 189 -21.95 3.22 -0.58
N GLN A 190 -22.42 2.05 -0.15
CA GLN A 190 -21.64 0.80 -0.21
C GLN A 190 -21.26 0.42 -1.65
N ALA A 191 -22.20 0.50 -2.59
CA ALA A 191 -22.00 0.09 -3.98
C ALA A 191 -21.12 1.07 -4.77
N VAL A 192 -21.38 2.38 -4.67
CA VAL A 192 -20.66 3.41 -5.45
C VAL A 192 -19.22 3.56 -4.97
N LEU A 193 -18.99 3.49 -3.66
CA LEU A 193 -17.65 3.68 -3.08
C LEU A 193 -16.85 2.38 -2.97
N ARG A 194 -17.46 1.22 -3.29
CA ARG A 194 -16.93 -0.11 -2.97
C ARG A 194 -16.48 -0.18 -1.51
N LEU A 195 -17.28 0.41 -0.62
CA LEU A 195 -16.86 0.74 0.75
C LEU A 195 -16.46 -0.53 1.49
N SER A 196 -17.26 -1.59 1.42
CA SER A 196 -17.01 -2.84 2.13
C SER A 196 -15.68 -3.51 1.71
N GLN A 197 -15.33 -3.45 0.42
CA GLN A 197 -14.05 -3.99 -0.04
C GLN A 197 -12.88 -3.14 0.46
N ARG A 198 -12.97 -1.81 0.36
CA ARG A 198 -11.92 -0.91 0.85
C ARG A 198 -11.72 -1.03 2.36
N THR A 199 -12.80 -1.10 3.13
CA THR A 199 -12.75 -1.31 4.58
C THR A 199 -12.00 -2.60 4.93
N ARG A 200 -12.31 -3.68 4.21
CA ARG A 200 -11.67 -4.98 4.39
C ARG A 200 -10.18 -4.95 4.02
N ASP A 201 -9.84 -4.32 2.89
CA ASP A 201 -8.46 -4.14 2.43
C ASP A 201 -7.64 -3.36 3.48
N ASP A 202 -8.18 -2.23 3.97
CA ASP A 202 -7.56 -1.39 5.00
C ASP A 202 -7.42 -2.16 6.33
N ALA A 203 -8.44 -2.91 6.74
CA ALA A 203 -8.42 -3.71 7.96
C ALA A 203 -7.36 -4.82 7.91
N TRP A 204 -7.26 -5.54 6.79
CA TRP A 204 -6.24 -6.59 6.64
C TRP A 204 -4.83 -6.02 6.64
N ALA A 205 -4.60 -4.94 5.89
CA ALA A 205 -3.30 -4.28 5.84
C ALA A 205 -2.88 -3.74 7.21
N LEU A 206 -3.82 -3.18 7.99
CA LEU A 206 -3.57 -2.79 9.36
C LEU A 206 -3.22 -4.01 10.23
N LEU A 207 -3.97 -5.09 10.13
CA LEU A 207 -3.73 -6.30 10.91
C LEU A 207 -2.34 -6.91 10.61
N ALA A 208 -1.92 -6.91 9.35
CA ALA A 208 -0.58 -7.36 8.94
C ALA A 208 0.54 -6.52 9.57
N ARG A 209 0.32 -5.20 9.71
CA ARG A 209 1.26 -4.30 10.37
C ARG A 209 1.27 -4.45 11.90
N LEU A 210 0.13 -4.77 12.51
CA LEU A 210 0.04 -5.04 13.96
C LEU A 210 0.58 -6.42 14.34
N ASP A 211 0.59 -7.36 13.41
CA ASP A 211 1.05 -8.75 13.57
C ASP A 211 2.08 -9.10 12.49
N GLU A 212 3.29 -8.54 12.65
CA GLU A 212 4.41 -8.73 11.71
C GLU A 212 4.79 -10.21 11.54
N SER A 213 4.65 -11.05 12.58
CA SER A 213 4.94 -12.49 12.44
C SER A 213 3.84 -13.23 11.69
N GLY A 214 2.60 -12.72 11.70
CA GLY A 214 1.43 -13.36 11.11
C GLY A 214 0.83 -14.48 11.98
N ASP A 215 1.37 -14.73 13.19
CA ASP A 215 0.90 -15.81 14.06
C ASP A 215 -0.52 -15.58 14.55
N LEU A 216 -0.83 -14.32 14.91
CA LEU A 216 -2.15 -13.97 15.36
C LEU A 216 -3.16 -14.03 14.22
N ARG A 217 -2.80 -13.57 13.01
CA ARG A 217 -3.62 -13.69 11.80
C ARG A 217 -3.94 -15.14 11.48
N ARG A 218 -2.94 -16.03 11.55
CA ARG A 218 -3.15 -17.49 11.41
C ARG A 218 -4.15 -18.00 12.44
N ALA A 219 -3.96 -17.67 13.71
CA ALA A 219 -4.87 -18.09 14.78
C ALA A 219 -6.30 -17.54 14.62
N LEU A 220 -6.44 -16.28 14.18
CA LEU A 220 -7.72 -15.61 13.98
C LEU A 220 -8.52 -16.24 12.83
N ILE A 221 -7.87 -16.59 11.72
CA ILE A 221 -8.58 -17.26 10.63
C ILE A 221 -8.91 -18.72 10.99
N ASP A 222 -8.09 -19.42 11.77
CA ASP A 222 -8.37 -20.79 12.18
C ASP A 222 -9.48 -20.88 13.25
N ALA A 223 -9.70 -19.80 14.00
CA ALA A 223 -10.84 -19.70 14.89
C ALA A 223 -12.14 -19.48 14.09
N ASN A 224 -13.20 -20.21 14.44
CA ASN A 224 -14.51 -20.23 13.75
C ASN A 224 -15.33 -18.94 13.96
N PHE A 225 -14.69 -17.77 13.86
CA PHE A 225 -15.30 -16.47 14.06
C PHE A 225 -16.10 -15.98 12.85
N ASP A 226 -15.94 -16.63 11.70
CA ASP A 226 -16.55 -16.27 10.44
C ASP A 226 -17.99 -16.79 10.28
N ILE A 227 -18.52 -17.60 11.21
CA ILE A 227 -19.86 -18.20 11.12
C ILE A 227 -20.93 -17.13 10.83
N ASP A 228 -20.91 -16.04 11.60
CA ASP A 228 -21.86 -14.94 11.48
C ASP A 228 -21.36 -13.79 10.58
N ALA A 229 -20.21 -13.96 9.92
CA ALA A 229 -19.63 -12.92 9.07
C ALA A 229 -20.39 -12.73 7.75
N GLU A 230 -20.16 -11.59 7.10
CA GLU A 230 -20.67 -11.33 5.76
C GLU A 230 -20.22 -12.41 4.76
N ALA A 231 -21.09 -12.77 3.81
CA ALA A 231 -20.84 -13.88 2.89
C ALA A 231 -19.52 -13.76 2.11
N GLY A 232 -19.18 -12.55 1.64
CA GLY A 232 -17.91 -12.30 0.95
C GLY A 232 -16.69 -12.52 1.86
N SER A 233 -16.81 -12.20 3.15
CA SER A 233 -15.74 -12.40 4.12
C SER A 233 -15.54 -13.89 4.44
N ARG A 234 -16.62 -14.67 4.57
CA ARG A 234 -16.54 -16.13 4.75
C ARG A 234 -15.78 -16.83 3.62
N VAL A 235 -16.08 -16.45 2.39
CA VAL A 235 -15.42 -17.00 1.20
C VAL A 235 -13.92 -16.71 1.22
N MET A 236 -13.54 -15.47 1.52
CA MET A 236 -12.15 -15.06 1.61
C MET A 236 -11.40 -15.73 2.77
N VAL A 237 -12.03 -15.88 3.95
CA VAL A 237 -11.44 -16.64 5.07
C VAL A 237 -11.23 -18.11 4.69
N ALA A 238 -12.16 -18.72 3.94
CA ALA A 238 -11.98 -20.08 3.44
C ALA A 238 -10.79 -20.20 2.49
N ASP A 239 -10.58 -19.21 1.62
CA ASP A 239 -9.40 -19.16 0.73
C ASP A 239 -8.10 -18.98 1.52
N LEU A 240 -8.07 -18.10 2.54
CA LEU A 240 -6.92 -17.91 3.43
C LEU A 240 -6.57 -19.20 4.19
N ARG A 241 -7.57 -19.90 4.75
CA ARG A 241 -7.38 -21.21 5.39
C ARG A 241 -6.83 -22.25 4.42
N ALA A 242 -7.29 -22.24 3.17
CA ALA A 242 -6.77 -23.14 2.14
C ALA A 242 -5.30 -22.83 1.81
N ALA A 243 -4.95 -21.55 1.64
CA ALA A 243 -3.57 -21.12 1.41
C ALA A 243 -2.64 -21.53 2.56
N GLN A 244 -3.03 -21.29 3.81
CA GLN A 244 -2.24 -21.67 4.98
C GLN A 244 -2.04 -23.19 5.05
N ARG A 245 -3.11 -23.99 4.89
CA ARG A 245 -3.04 -25.45 5.06
C ARG A 245 -2.34 -26.17 3.91
N GLU A 246 -2.60 -25.75 2.68
CA GLU A 246 -2.16 -26.47 1.48
C GLU A 246 -0.86 -25.91 0.90
N LEU A 247 -0.64 -24.60 1.03
CA LEU A 247 0.49 -23.88 0.43
C LEU A 247 1.47 -23.31 1.48
N GLY A 248 1.10 -23.29 2.75
CA GLY A 248 1.96 -22.80 3.83
C GLY A 248 2.21 -21.28 3.81
N VAL A 249 1.38 -20.51 3.10
CA VAL A 249 1.55 -19.06 2.94
C VAL A 249 0.40 -18.28 3.56
N MET A 250 0.68 -17.04 3.95
CA MET A 250 -0.32 -16.07 4.41
C MET A 250 -0.13 -14.74 3.65
N PRO A 251 -1.12 -14.28 2.88
CA PRO A 251 -1.09 -12.95 2.27
C PRO A 251 -0.96 -11.81 3.30
N ASP A 252 -0.13 -10.81 3.02
CA ASP A 252 0.05 -9.63 3.89
C ASP A 252 -0.73 -8.42 3.42
N THR A 253 -0.97 -8.33 2.11
CA THR A 253 -1.61 -7.17 1.49
C THR A 253 -2.98 -7.49 0.91
N ALA A 254 -3.79 -6.44 0.72
CA ALA A 254 -5.06 -6.53 0.04
C ALA A 254 -4.92 -7.05 -1.41
N MET A 255 -3.84 -6.70 -2.11
CA MET A 255 -3.63 -7.19 -3.48
C MET A 255 -3.22 -8.67 -3.50
N GLU A 256 -2.49 -9.16 -2.49
CA GLU A 256 -2.23 -10.59 -2.35
C GLU A 256 -3.48 -11.37 -1.98
N ILE A 257 -4.38 -10.83 -1.16
CA ILE A 257 -5.71 -11.42 -0.94
C ILE A 257 -6.47 -11.50 -2.26
N ALA A 258 -6.52 -10.41 -3.04
CA ALA A 258 -7.19 -10.40 -4.32
C ALA A 258 -6.57 -11.42 -5.29
N TRP A 259 -5.24 -11.55 -5.28
CA TRP A 259 -4.51 -12.57 -6.04
C TRP A 259 -4.89 -13.99 -5.58
N LEU A 260 -4.89 -14.26 -4.28
CA LEU A 260 -5.29 -15.55 -3.72
C LEU A 260 -6.74 -15.91 -4.09
N SER A 261 -7.67 -14.97 -3.96
CA SER A 261 -9.06 -15.18 -4.39
C SER A 261 -9.16 -15.42 -5.89
N SER A 262 -8.35 -14.74 -6.71
CA SER A 262 -8.27 -14.99 -8.16
C SER A 262 -7.74 -16.39 -8.49
N LEU A 263 -6.73 -16.87 -7.76
CA LEU A 263 -6.25 -18.25 -7.87
C LEU A 263 -7.34 -19.29 -7.53
N ARG A 264 -8.21 -18.99 -6.58
CA ARG A 264 -9.24 -19.92 -6.11
C ARG A 264 -10.54 -19.84 -6.92
N GLN A 265 -10.90 -18.64 -7.37
CA GLN A 265 -12.23 -18.28 -7.88
C GLN A 265 -12.13 -17.28 -9.04
N HIS A 266 -11.32 -17.61 -10.05
CA HIS A 266 -11.16 -16.81 -11.24
C HIS A 266 -12.47 -16.71 -12.04
N VAL A 267 -12.83 -15.50 -12.46
CA VAL A 267 -14.08 -15.22 -13.20
C VAL A 267 -14.13 -15.86 -14.60
N ASP A 268 -12.97 -16.01 -15.25
CA ASP A 268 -12.83 -16.75 -16.51
C ASP A 268 -12.63 -18.25 -16.25
N GLN A 269 -13.48 -19.09 -16.85
CA GLN A 269 -13.49 -20.54 -16.65
C GLN A 269 -12.22 -21.25 -17.13
N ARG A 270 -11.55 -20.74 -18.17
CA ARG A 270 -10.30 -21.34 -18.64
C ARG A 270 -9.21 -21.11 -17.59
N ASN A 271 -9.07 -19.89 -17.10
CA ASN A 271 -8.13 -19.59 -16.03
C ASN A 271 -8.46 -20.30 -14.73
N GLN A 272 -9.74 -20.45 -14.38
CA GLN A 272 -10.14 -21.23 -13.21
C GLN A 272 -9.62 -22.68 -13.28
N ARG A 273 -9.79 -23.35 -14.43
CA ARG A 273 -9.27 -24.73 -14.60
C ARG A 273 -7.76 -24.80 -14.48
N LEU A 274 -7.06 -23.85 -15.10
CA LEU A 274 -5.60 -23.77 -15.03
C LEU A 274 -5.12 -23.45 -13.61
N ASN A 275 -5.82 -22.59 -12.87
CA ASN A 275 -5.52 -22.30 -11.47
C ASN A 275 -5.76 -23.51 -10.57
N THR A 276 -6.85 -24.26 -10.75
CA THR A 276 -7.09 -25.51 -10.01
C THR A 276 -5.96 -26.51 -10.23
N GLN A 277 -5.50 -26.69 -11.48
CA GLN A 277 -4.38 -27.58 -11.79
C GLN A 277 -3.08 -27.08 -11.16
N TRP A 278 -2.80 -25.78 -11.30
CA TRP A 278 -1.63 -25.14 -10.71
C TRP A 278 -1.62 -25.35 -9.19
N TRP A 279 -2.73 -25.08 -8.52
CA TRP A 279 -2.88 -25.21 -7.08
C TRP A 279 -2.57 -26.63 -6.60
N ALA A 280 -3.12 -27.65 -7.27
CA ALA A 280 -2.87 -29.05 -6.92
C ALA A 280 -1.39 -29.44 -7.10
N GLN A 281 -0.74 -28.95 -8.15
CA GLN A 281 0.70 -29.18 -8.38
C GLN A 281 1.56 -28.49 -7.32
N THR A 282 1.26 -27.22 -7.04
CA THR A 282 1.97 -26.42 -6.05
C THR A 282 1.81 -27.00 -4.65
N ALA A 283 0.60 -27.33 -4.23
CA ALA A 283 0.33 -27.94 -2.91
C ALA A 283 1.06 -29.28 -2.76
N LYS A 284 1.12 -30.09 -3.83
CA LYS A 284 1.93 -31.32 -3.84
C LYS A 284 3.42 -31.03 -3.70
N ALA A 285 3.96 -30.01 -4.37
CA ALA A 285 5.36 -29.65 -4.24
C ALA A 285 5.68 -29.13 -2.83
N VAL A 286 4.89 -28.19 -2.32
CA VAL A 286 5.02 -27.63 -0.98
C VAL A 286 4.93 -28.71 0.09
N SER A 287 4.04 -29.70 -0.06
CA SER A 287 3.90 -30.77 0.92
C SER A 287 5.16 -31.62 1.11
N THR A 288 6.08 -31.62 0.13
CA THR A 288 7.37 -32.32 0.21
C THR A 288 8.48 -31.51 0.86
N LEU A 289 8.28 -30.21 1.09
CA LEU A 289 9.30 -29.33 1.68
C LEU A 289 9.48 -29.59 3.18
N MET A 290 10.73 -29.56 3.61
CA MET A 290 11.15 -29.61 5.02
C MET A 290 10.76 -28.32 5.76
N ARG A 291 10.70 -28.35 7.10
CA ARG A 291 10.30 -27.20 7.92
C ARG A 291 11.09 -25.92 7.59
N GLY A 292 12.42 -26.00 7.59
CA GLY A 292 13.27 -24.84 7.28
C GLY A 292 13.15 -24.30 5.85
N GLN A 293 12.59 -25.08 4.91
CA GLN A 293 12.30 -24.62 3.54
C GLN A 293 10.93 -23.93 3.45
N ARG A 294 10.03 -24.20 4.42
CA ARG A 294 8.70 -23.58 4.52
C ARG A 294 8.72 -22.28 5.31
N ASP A 295 9.74 -22.09 6.14
CA ASP A 295 9.89 -20.89 6.94
C ASP A 295 10.04 -19.67 6.03
N GLY A 296 9.13 -18.70 6.18
CA GLY A 296 9.12 -17.47 5.38
C GLY A 296 8.55 -17.63 3.96
N LEU A 297 7.80 -18.69 3.67
CA LEU A 297 7.11 -18.79 2.38
C LEU A 297 6.05 -17.70 2.20
N GLU A 298 6.12 -17.06 1.05
CA GLU A 298 5.21 -16.03 0.58
C GLU A 298 4.55 -16.49 -0.73
N LEU A 299 3.43 -15.85 -1.10
CA LEU A 299 2.66 -16.23 -2.28
C LEU A 299 3.50 -16.16 -3.58
N ARG A 300 4.47 -15.22 -3.67
CA ARG A 300 5.42 -15.07 -4.78
C ARG A 300 6.38 -16.23 -5.00
N HIS A 301 6.63 -17.06 -3.99
CA HIS A 301 7.57 -18.18 -4.13
C HIS A 301 6.94 -19.40 -4.80
N LEU A 302 5.61 -19.48 -4.77
CA LEU A 302 4.89 -20.70 -5.11
C LEU A 302 5.08 -21.16 -6.56
N GLU A 303 5.13 -20.23 -7.51
CA GLU A 303 5.36 -20.58 -8.91
C GLU A 303 6.79 -21.12 -9.13
N ALA A 304 7.79 -20.56 -8.45
CA ALA A 304 9.17 -21.06 -8.52
C ALA A 304 9.27 -22.48 -7.93
N ILE A 305 8.61 -22.74 -6.79
CA ILE A 305 8.55 -24.07 -6.17
C ILE A 305 7.88 -25.08 -7.11
N ARG A 306 6.71 -24.73 -7.64
CA ARG A 306 5.97 -25.59 -8.58
C ARG A 306 6.82 -25.89 -9.82
N TRP A 307 7.40 -24.86 -10.43
CA TRP A 307 8.24 -25.02 -11.62
C TRP A 307 9.46 -25.89 -11.33
N ALA A 308 10.18 -25.65 -10.23
CA ALA A 308 11.36 -26.42 -9.85
C ALA A 308 11.01 -27.88 -9.58
N SER A 309 9.86 -28.17 -8.96
CA SER A 309 9.41 -29.55 -8.72
C SER A 309 9.27 -30.38 -10.01
N ILE A 310 8.99 -29.72 -11.14
CA ILE A 310 8.80 -30.35 -12.44
C ILE A 310 10.11 -30.40 -13.22
N ASN A 311 10.88 -29.31 -13.23
CA ASN A 311 11.99 -29.11 -14.18
C ASN A 311 13.38 -29.23 -13.54
N ARG A 312 13.48 -29.04 -12.22
CA ARG A 312 14.73 -29.03 -11.43
C ARG A 312 14.51 -29.65 -10.03
N PRO A 313 13.97 -30.87 -9.91
CA PRO A 313 13.59 -31.43 -8.61
C PRO A 313 14.76 -31.54 -7.62
N ALA A 314 16.00 -31.69 -8.12
CA ALA A 314 17.20 -31.68 -7.30
C ALA A 314 17.43 -30.36 -6.53
N TRP A 315 16.90 -29.23 -6.99
CA TRP A 315 16.99 -27.97 -6.23
C TRP A 315 16.13 -28.00 -4.97
N LEU A 316 15.03 -28.75 -4.97
CA LEU A 316 14.17 -28.89 -3.79
C LEU A 316 14.80 -29.74 -2.68
N THR A 317 15.84 -30.52 -3.00
CA THR A 317 16.58 -31.30 -2.01
C THR A 317 17.74 -30.53 -1.37
N LEU A 318 18.09 -29.37 -1.93
CA LEU A 318 19.12 -28.50 -1.36
C LEU A 318 18.57 -27.71 -0.18
N ASP A 319 19.42 -27.51 0.81
CA ASP A 319 19.20 -26.52 1.85
C ASP A 319 19.48 -25.11 1.32
N ARG A 320 19.36 -24.11 2.20
CA ARG A 320 19.55 -22.70 1.83
C ARG A 320 20.96 -22.44 1.31
N ASP A 321 21.98 -22.97 1.98
CA ASP A 321 23.38 -22.73 1.63
C ASP A 321 23.74 -23.43 0.30
N GLY A 322 23.18 -24.61 0.04
CA GLY A 322 23.30 -25.29 -1.24
C GLY A 322 22.69 -24.47 -2.40
N LEU A 323 21.48 -23.91 -2.23
CA LEU A 323 20.90 -23.02 -3.24
C LEU A 323 21.71 -21.74 -3.41
N PHE A 324 22.24 -21.17 -2.32
CA PHE A 324 23.10 -20.01 -2.38
C PHE A 324 24.36 -20.29 -3.21
N GLY A 325 25.02 -21.42 -2.98
CA GLY A 325 26.20 -21.83 -3.74
C GLY A 325 25.92 -21.93 -5.25
N VAL A 326 24.78 -22.52 -5.64
CA VAL A 326 24.36 -22.60 -7.06
C VAL A 326 24.10 -21.21 -7.64
N ALA A 327 23.45 -20.32 -6.89
CA ALA A 327 23.16 -18.96 -7.34
C ALA A 327 24.46 -18.13 -7.46
N ASP A 328 25.37 -18.25 -6.50
CA ASP A 328 26.65 -17.53 -6.50
C ASP A 328 27.54 -17.98 -7.67
N GLU A 329 27.63 -19.28 -7.93
CA GLU A 329 28.37 -19.82 -9.09
C GLU A 329 27.86 -19.23 -10.41
N ARG A 330 26.54 -19.07 -10.55
CA ARG A 330 25.91 -18.53 -11.76
C ARG A 330 26.08 -17.02 -11.94
N LEU A 331 26.10 -16.25 -10.84
CA LEU A 331 26.01 -14.79 -10.87
C LEU A 331 27.36 -14.09 -10.66
N SER A 332 28.31 -14.71 -9.96
CA SER A 332 29.59 -14.11 -9.56
C SER A 332 30.44 -13.59 -10.74
N ASN A 333 30.42 -14.31 -11.87
CA ASN A 333 31.20 -13.98 -13.07
C ASN A 333 30.48 -13.07 -14.07
N ARG A 334 29.26 -12.61 -13.77
CA ARG A 334 28.51 -11.72 -14.66
C ARG A 334 28.96 -10.27 -14.49
N THR A 335 28.74 -9.48 -15.53
CA THR A 335 28.91 -8.02 -15.46
C THR A 335 27.70 -7.41 -14.75
N HIS A 336 27.96 -6.61 -13.72
CA HIS A 336 26.93 -5.94 -12.91
C HIS A 336 26.97 -4.42 -13.13
N HIS A 337 25.80 -3.79 -13.18
CA HIS A 337 25.63 -2.35 -13.42
C HIS A 337 24.97 -1.68 -12.21
N LYS A 338 25.77 -0.91 -11.47
CA LYS A 338 25.28 -0.25 -10.27
C LYS A 338 24.45 1.01 -10.59
N ARG A 339 23.29 1.14 -9.96
CA ARG A 339 22.53 2.41 -9.99
C ARG A 339 23.35 3.56 -9.43
N LYS A 340 23.34 4.72 -10.09
CA LYS A 340 23.93 5.92 -9.50
C LYS A 340 23.00 6.47 -8.42
N SER A 341 23.44 6.47 -7.17
CA SER A 341 22.71 7.10 -6.05
C SER A 341 22.36 8.54 -6.37
N GLN A 342 21.13 8.96 -6.08
CA GLN A 342 20.78 10.37 -6.10
C GLN A 342 21.46 11.09 -4.91
N LYS A 343 21.53 12.42 -4.97
CA LYS A 343 22.18 13.20 -3.92
C LYS A 343 21.45 12.98 -2.58
N GLY A 344 22.13 12.38 -1.60
CA GLY A 344 21.57 12.06 -0.30
C GLY A 344 21.09 10.60 -0.13
N GLU A 345 21.16 9.78 -1.17
CA GLU A 345 20.84 8.35 -1.08
C GLU A 345 22.09 7.52 -0.77
N MET A 346 21.96 6.55 0.13
CA MET A 346 23.00 5.56 0.36
C MET A 346 23.16 4.66 -0.88
N PRO A 347 24.39 4.19 -1.19
CA PRO A 347 24.58 3.20 -2.25
C PRO A 347 23.76 1.95 -1.96
N ARG A 348 22.94 1.50 -2.91
CA ARG A 348 22.21 0.25 -2.76
C ARG A 348 23.14 -0.96 -2.87
N LYS A 349 22.75 -1.99 -2.12
CA LYS A 349 23.26 -3.36 -2.22
C LYS A 349 22.52 -4.04 -3.37
N GLU A 350 23.26 -4.62 -4.30
CA GLU A 350 22.71 -5.21 -5.53
C GLU A 350 23.34 -6.57 -5.85
N ARG A 351 24.41 -6.98 -5.12
CA ARG A 351 25.03 -8.29 -5.31
C ARG A 351 24.37 -9.33 -4.43
N LEU A 352 24.35 -10.58 -4.89
CA LEU A 352 23.84 -11.72 -4.12
C LEU A 352 24.45 -11.80 -2.71
N GLY A 353 25.78 -11.67 -2.62
CA GLY A 353 26.50 -11.72 -1.34
C GLY A 353 26.13 -10.60 -0.36
N ASP A 354 25.73 -9.41 -0.85
CA ASP A 354 25.36 -8.28 0.02
C ASP A 354 24.04 -8.56 0.79
N TRP A 355 23.23 -9.46 0.25
CA TRP A 355 21.91 -9.85 0.72
C TRP A 355 21.85 -11.25 1.32
N ALA A 356 22.98 -11.97 1.38
CA ALA A 356 23.01 -13.38 1.78
C ALA A 356 22.18 -13.63 3.05
N GLU A 357 22.46 -12.91 4.14
CA GLU A 357 21.77 -13.07 5.44
C GLU A 357 20.27 -12.77 5.43
N TYR A 358 19.77 -12.04 4.41
CA TYR A 358 18.36 -11.65 4.29
C TYR A 358 17.56 -12.58 3.37
N LEU A 359 18.23 -13.38 2.54
CA LEU A 359 17.58 -14.26 1.58
C LEU A 359 17.14 -15.56 2.25
N THR A 360 15.85 -15.87 2.15
CA THR A 360 15.30 -17.17 2.55
C THR A 360 15.68 -18.26 1.54
N TRP A 361 15.44 -19.52 1.89
CA TRP A 361 15.55 -20.62 0.95
C TRP A 361 14.70 -20.41 -0.32
N ALA A 362 13.46 -19.93 -0.14
CA ALA A 362 12.51 -19.73 -1.23
C ALA A 362 12.86 -18.55 -2.13
N ASP A 363 13.51 -17.52 -1.58
CA ASP A 363 14.08 -16.42 -2.37
C ASP A 363 15.19 -16.91 -3.30
N LEU A 364 16.11 -17.72 -2.79
CA LEU A 364 17.21 -18.29 -3.58
C LEU A 364 16.69 -19.20 -4.69
N LEU A 365 15.69 -20.04 -4.39
CA LEU A 365 15.04 -20.85 -5.42
C LEU A 365 14.40 -19.97 -6.49
N THR A 366 13.73 -18.89 -6.08
CA THR A 366 13.09 -17.94 -7.00
C THR A 366 14.13 -17.24 -7.88
N ILE A 367 15.26 -16.79 -7.32
CA ILE A 367 16.39 -16.23 -8.09
C ILE A 367 16.84 -17.20 -9.19
N LEU A 368 17.04 -18.47 -8.85
CA LEU A 368 17.48 -19.49 -9.80
C LEU A 368 16.46 -19.80 -10.90
N VAL A 369 15.17 -19.87 -10.56
CA VAL A 369 14.11 -20.11 -11.55
C VAL A 369 13.93 -18.90 -12.46
N VAL A 370 14.03 -17.69 -11.92
CA VAL A 370 14.02 -16.45 -12.71
C VAL A 370 15.23 -16.37 -13.63
N ASP A 371 16.41 -16.78 -13.14
CA ASP A 371 17.63 -16.87 -13.95
C ASP A 371 17.46 -17.85 -15.14
N ASP A 372 16.90 -19.05 -14.90
CA ASP A 372 16.55 -19.99 -15.97
C ASP A 372 15.51 -19.39 -16.95
N ALA A 373 14.57 -18.58 -16.46
CA ALA A 373 13.54 -17.94 -17.29
C ALA A 373 14.10 -16.83 -18.20
N ILE A 374 14.98 -15.97 -17.71
CA ILE A 374 15.57 -14.90 -18.53
C ILE A 374 16.63 -15.43 -19.51
N ALA A 375 17.26 -16.56 -19.20
CA ALA A 375 18.16 -17.26 -20.12
C ALA A 375 17.43 -17.97 -21.27
N ASN A 376 16.10 -18.11 -21.19
CA ASN A 376 15.28 -18.68 -22.26
C ASN A 376 15.30 -17.77 -23.51
N ALA A 377 15.69 -18.33 -24.66
CA ALA A 377 15.84 -17.57 -25.90
C ALA A 377 14.54 -16.89 -26.36
N VAL A 378 13.37 -17.54 -26.16
CA VAL A 378 12.06 -16.98 -26.53
C VAL A 378 11.72 -15.78 -25.64
N VAL A 379 11.99 -15.88 -24.33
CA VAL A 379 11.81 -14.75 -23.40
C VAL A 379 12.73 -13.60 -23.81
N ALA A 380 14.01 -13.86 -24.06
CA ALA A 380 14.96 -12.83 -24.47
C ALA A 380 14.49 -12.11 -25.76
N GLU A 381 14.10 -12.84 -26.79
CA GLU A 381 13.59 -12.27 -28.05
C GLU A 381 12.35 -11.40 -27.82
N GLN A 382 11.40 -11.88 -27.01
CA GLN A 382 10.17 -11.16 -26.69
C GLN A 382 10.45 -9.88 -25.91
N ILE A 383 11.35 -9.91 -24.92
CA ILE A 383 11.75 -8.73 -24.15
C ILE A 383 12.41 -7.70 -25.07
N PHE A 384 13.32 -8.08 -25.98
CA PHE A 384 13.91 -7.12 -26.92
C PHE A 384 12.89 -6.53 -27.90
N THR A 385 11.91 -7.32 -28.32
CA THR A 385 10.79 -6.86 -29.16
C THR A 385 9.96 -5.82 -28.41
N GLN A 386 9.58 -6.12 -27.17
CA GLN A 386 8.78 -5.24 -26.32
C GLN A 386 9.54 -3.96 -25.96
N ARG A 387 10.84 -4.04 -25.68
CA ARG A 387 11.72 -2.89 -25.45
C ARG A 387 11.79 -1.94 -26.65
N THR A 388 11.73 -2.49 -27.86
CA THR A 388 11.66 -1.67 -29.08
C THR A 388 10.34 -0.91 -29.19
N LEU A 389 9.25 -1.46 -28.65
CA LEU A 389 7.96 -0.79 -28.59
C LEU A 389 7.96 0.30 -27.51
N ASP A 390 8.45 -0.04 -26.31
CA ASP A 390 8.59 0.87 -25.17
C ASP A 390 9.37 2.13 -25.54
N LYS A 391 10.55 1.96 -26.13
CA LYS A 391 11.41 3.06 -26.58
C LYS A 391 10.73 4.02 -27.59
N LYS A 392 9.73 3.55 -28.34
CA LYS A 392 8.98 4.39 -29.28
C LYS A 392 7.86 5.19 -28.60
N ASP A 393 7.47 4.80 -27.39
CA ASP A 393 6.33 5.34 -26.67
C ASP A 393 6.78 6.22 -25.50
N THR A 394 7.04 7.49 -25.78
CA THR A 394 7.50 8.47 -24.78
C THR A 394 6.44 8.91 -23.76
N SER A 395 5.29 8.21 -23.67
CA SER A 395 4.21 8.56 -22.75
C SER A 395 4.18 7.70 -21.49
N THR A 396 4.86 6.56 -21.47
CA THR A 396 4.83 5.60 -20.35
C THR A 396 5.91 4.54 -20.52
N GLU A 397 6.37 3.98 -19.41
CA GLU A 397 7.11 2.72 -19.43
C GLU A 397 6.17 1.54 -19.66
N TYR A 398 6.67 0.50 -20.32
CA TYR A 398 5.98 -0.75 -20.61
C TYR A 398 6.38 -1.83 -19.62
N GLY A 399 5.49 -2.80 -19.43
CA GLY A 399 5.72 -3.94 -18.57
C GLY A 399 4.73 -5.07 -18.80
N GLY A 400 4.87 -6.12 -18.02
CA GLY A 400 4.05 -7.32 -18.15
C GLY A 400 4.47 -8.42 -17.20
N ILE A 401 4.31 -9.67 -17.64
CA ILE A 401 4.64 -10.85 -16.82
C ILE A 401 5.51 -11.84 -17.59
N ILE A 402 6.30 -12.60 -16.85
CA ILE A 402 6.92 -13.84 -17.33
C ILE A 402 6.22 -15.01 -16.64
N GLU A 403 5.80 -16.00 -17.42
CA GLU A 403 5.09 -17.18 -16.93
C GLU A 403 5.56 -18.45 -17.64
N GLN A 404 5.29 -19.61 -17.03
CA GLN A 404 5.55 -20.89 -17.69
C GLN A 404 4.69 -21.04 -18.95
N ASP A 405 5.32 -21.46 -20.04
CA ASP A 405 4.63 -21.87 -21.27
C ASP A 405 4.92 -23.35 -21.55
N ALA A 406 3.88 -24.10 -21.92
CA ALA A 406 4.01 -25.55 -22.14
C ALA A 406 4.89 -25.91 -23.34
N ASN A 407 5.04 -25.01 -24.33
CA ASN A 407 5.77 -25.27 -25.56
C ASN A 407 7.17 -24.66 -25.53
N THR A 408 7.30 -23.44 -25.01
CA THR A 408 8.58 -22.70 -25.03
C THR A 408 9.31 -22.72 -23.69
N GLY A 409 8.75 -23.40 -22.68
CA GLY A 409 9.24 -23.40 -21.29
C GLY A 409 8.81 -22.15 -20.54
N PHE A 410 9.14 -20.97 -21.08
CA PHE A 410 8.70 -19.67 -20.58
C PHE A 410 8.26 -18.74 -21.72
N ARG A 411 7.47 -17.73 -21.38
CA ARG A 411 7.13 -16.62 -22.28
C ARG A 411 7.01 -15.30 -21.51
N ALA A 412 7.29 -14.19 -22.19
CA ALA A 412 7.02 -12.84 -21.71
C ALA A 412 5.75 -12.30 -22.39
N VAL A 413 4.75 -11.93 -21.58
CA VAL A 413 3.48 -11.35 -22.05
C VAL A 413 3.47 -9.86 -21.71
N LEU A 414 3.23 -9.01 -22.71
CA LEU A 414 3.20 -7.56 -22.56
C LEU A 414 1.80 -7.07 -22.16
N TYR A 415 1.72 -6.20 -21.15
CA TYR A 415 0.51 -5.51 -20.74
C TYR A 415 0.74 -3.99 -20.74
N ARG A 416 0.35 -3.33 -21.84
CA ARG A 416 0.56 -1.88 -21.97
C ARG A 416 -0.35 -1.09 -21.01
N PRO A 417 0.16 -0.04 -20.36
CA PRO A 417 -0.69 0.86 -19.57
C PRO A 417 -1.79 1.51 -20.44
N ARG A 418 -3.01 1.62 -19.87
CA ARG A 418 -4.15 2.26 -20.54
C ARG A 418 -3.92 3.77 -20.62
N SER A 419 -4.58 4.46 -21.55
CA SER A 419 -4.33 5.88 -21.84
C SER A 419 -4.39 6.80 -20.61
N ARG A 420 -5.29 6.54 -19.65
CA ARG A 420 -5.44 7.33 -18.42
C ARG A 420 -4.31 7.11 -17.40
N ASP A 421 -3.59 6.00 -17.52
CA ASP A 421 -2.55 5.54 -16.59
C ASP A 421 -1.14 5.94 -17.09
N ARG A 422 -1.07 6.62 -18.24
CA ARG A 422 0.16 7.11 -18.86
C ARG A 422 0.51 8.48 -18.29
N LEU A 423 1.38 8.48 -17.29
CA LEU A 423 1.77 9.69 -16.57
C LEU A 423 3.02 10.34 -17.18
N ASN A 424 4.06 9.55 -17.43
CA ASN A 424 5.30 9.94 -18.12
C ASN A 424 6.16 8.69 -18.41
N ASP A 425 7.20 8.87 -19.23
CA ASP A 425 8.19 7.85 -19.63
C ASP A 425 9.23 7.49 -18.54
N GLN A 426 8.93 7.77 -17.27
CA GLN A 426 9.78 7.42 -16.11
C GLN A 426 9.00 6.65 -15.05
N ARG A 427 7.81 6.17 -15.42
CA ARG A 427 6.91 5.49 -14.52
C ARG A 427 6.12 4.43 -15.24
N PHE A 428 6.31 3.20 -14.81
CA PHE A 428 5.41 2.11 -15.11
C PHE A 428 4.16 2.16 -14.21
N VAL A 429 3.00 1.87 -14.80
CA VAL A 429 1.75 1.62 -14.08
C VAL A 429 1.17 0.29 -14.56
N ALA A 430 1.21 -0.72 -13.70
CA ALA A 430 0.64 -2.03 -13.99
C ALA A 430 -0.88 -1.90 -14.26
N SER A 431 -1.34 -2.47 -15.37
CA SER A 431 -2.76 -2.40 -15.74
C SER A 431 -3.61 -3.37 -14.94
N ASP A 432 -4.91 -3.08 -14.80
CA ASP A 432 -5.87 -4.02 -14.20
C ASP A 432 -5.83 -5.39 -14.89
N ASP A 433 -5.61 -5.41 -16.21
CA ASP A 433 -5.54 -6.62 -17.01
C ASP A 433 -4.28 -7.44 -16.66
N MET A 434 -3.15 -6.78 -16.40
CA MET A 434 -1.94 -7.46 -15.93
C MET A 434 -2.21 -8.19 -14.63
N PHE A 435 -2.78 -7.51 -13.62
CA PHE A 435 -3.12 -8.15 -12.35
C PHE A 435 -4.10 -9.30 -12.54
N ARG A 436 -5.18 -9.07 -13.31
CA ARG A 436 -6.22 -10.06 -13.60
C ARG A 436 -5.70 -11.34 -14.25
N TYR A 437 -4.65 -11.25 -15.06
CA TYR A 437 -4.13 -12.39 -15.82
C TYR A 437 -2.78 -12.89 -15.31
N SER A 438 -2.33 -12.45 -14.14
CA SER A 438 -1.00 -12.76 -13.58
C SER A 438 -1.01 -13.79 -12.45
N ASP A 439 -2.14 -14.47 -12.20
CA ASP A 439 -2.31 -15.41 -11.09
C ASP A 439 -1.15 -16.40 -10.92
N ARG A 440 -0.67 -16.94 -12.04
CA ARG A 440 0.38 -17.98 -12.08
C ARG A 440 1.71 -17.46 -12.65
N SER A 441 1.86 -16.14 -12.73
CA SER A 441 3.11 -15.54 -13.22
C SER A 441 4.26 -15.84 -12.28
N LEU A 442 5.45 -16.06 -12.84
CA LEU A 442 6.68 -16.22 -12.08
C LEU A 442 7.15 -14.85 -11.58
N VAL A 443 7.14 -13.85 -12.46
CA VAL A 443 7.51 -12.47 -12.15
C VAL A 443 6.66 -11.48 -12.93
N HIS A 444 6.50 -10.30 -12.35
CA HIS A 444 6.12 -9.09 -13.06
C HIS A 444 7.39 -8.42 -13.60
N TYR A 445 7.31 -7.66 -14.69
CA TYR A 445 8.44 -6.87 -15.16
C TYR A 445 8.02 -5.52 -15.71
N HIS A 446 8.95 -4.58 -15.74
CA HIS A 446 8.85 -3.34 -16.49
C HIS A 446 10.19 -2.95 -17.13
N MET A 447 10.19 -1.88 -17.93
CA MET A 447 11.33 -1.48 -18.73
C MET A 447 11.73 -0.02 -18.46
N HIS A 448 13.04 0.23 -18.39
CA HIS A 448 13.63 1.55 -18.52
C HIS A 448 14.27 1.66 -19.92
N ALA A 449 13.46 1.91 -20.97
CA ALA A 449 13.95 1.96 -22.36
C ALA A 449 13.95 3.34 -23.03
N ASP A 450 13.63 4.42 -22.29
CA ASP A 450 13.62 5.81 -22.77
C ASP A 450 14.92 6.19 -23.52
N LYS A 451 16.06 5.71 -23.01
CA LYS A 451 17.40 5.97 -23.56
C LYS A 451 18.13 4.70 -23.93
N ARG A 452 18.99 4.81 -24.96
CA ARG A 452 19.83 3.69 -25.40
C ARG A 452 20.82 3.25 -24.32
N ASN A 453 21.40 4.20 -23.59
CA ASN A 453 22.37 3.97 -22.52
C ASN A 453 21.82 4.57 -21.23
N ASN A 454 21.22 3.72 -20.40
CA ASN A 454 20.50 4.09 -19.19
C ASN A 454 21.11 3.47 -17.93
N ASN A 455 22.36 3.02 -18.01
CA ASN A 455 23.10 2.34 -16.93
C ASN A 455 23.03 3.06 -15.56
N LYS A 456 23.03 4.40 -15.53
CA LYS A 456 22.89 5.17 -14.27
C LYS A 456 21.56 4.95 -13.55
N TYR A 457 20.55 4.39 -14.23
CA TYR A 457 19.24 4.05 -13.71
C TYR A 457 18.97 2.53 -13.76
N ALA A 458 20.01 1.68 -13.87
CA ALA A 458 19.87 0.25 -13.63
C ALA A 458 19.28 0.03 -12.22
N GLY A 459 18.38 -0.92 -12.05
CA GLY A 459 17.66 -1.17 -10.80
C GLY A 459 16.39 -0.34 -10.57
N PRO A 460 15.54 -0.78 -9.62
CA PRO A 460 14.20 -0.23 -9.39
C PRO A 460 14.21 1.21 -8.84
N SER A 461 13.14 1.95 -9.09
CA SER A 461 12.83 3.24 -8.45
C SER A 461 12.21 3.05 -7.06
N GLY A 462 12.04 4.13 -6.30
CA GLY A 462 11.26 4.08 -5.05
C GLY A 462 9.78 3.76 -5.28
N GLY A 463 9.22 4.19 -6.42
CA GLY A 463 7.84 3.85 -6.80
C GLY A 463 7.67 2.37 -7.13
N ASP A 464 8.69 1.74 -7.70
CA ASP A 464 8.69 0.32 -8.06
C ASP A 464 8.61 -0.55 -6.80
N PHE A 465 9.33 -0.18 -5.74
CA PHE A 465 9.23 -0.86 -4.45
C PHE A 465 7.87 -0.71 -3.80
N VAL A 466 7.25 0.47 -3.89
CA VAL A 466 5.89 0.66 -3.37
C VAL A 466 4.93 -0.29 -4.09
N ASN A 467 5.06 -0.45 -5.42
CA ASN A 467 4.25 -1.42 -6.16
C ASN A 467 4.57 -2.88 -5.77
N ALA A 468 5.84 -3.25 -5.62
CA ALA A 468 6.24 -4.60 -5.21
C ALA A 468 5.70 -4.93 -3.80
N GLN A 469 5.83 -4.00 -2.85
CA GLN A 469 5.30 -4.10 -1.50
C GLN A 469 3.78 -4.28 -1.50
N MET A 470 3.05 -3.44 -2.23
CA MET A 470 1.59 -3.53 -2.26
C MET A 470 1.09 -4.79 -2.96
N SER A 471 1.76 -5.26 -4.01
CA SER A 471 1.32 -6.41 -4.81
C SER A 471 1.80 -7.76 -4.28
N GLY A 472 2.83 -7.77 -3.42
CA GLY A 472 3.50 -8.97 -2.95
C GLY A 472 4.28 -9.73 -4.03
N ARG A 473 4.50 -9.14 -5.22
CA ARG A 473 5.07 -9.84 -6.37
C ARG A 473 6.59 -9.79 -6.41
N THR A 474 7.19 -10.83 -6.95
CA THR A 474 8.56 -10.77 -7.47
C THR A 474 8.57 -9.96 -8.77
N ASN A 475 9.50 -9.01 -8.89
CA ASN A 475 9.55 -8.12 -10.04
C ASN A 475 10.94 -8.08 -10.69
N LEU A 476 10.96 -7.84 -12.01
CA LEU A 476 12.16 -7.54 -12.78
C LEU A 476 12.09 -6.12 -13.34
N VAL A 477 13.24 -5.47 -13.48
CA VAL A 477 13.37 -4.29 -14.31
C VAL A 477 14.45 -4.50 -15.37
N PHE A 478 14.09 -4.24 -16.62
CA PHE A 478 15.00 -4.30 -17.75
C PHE A 478 15.48 -2.91 -18.13
N THR A 479 16.77 -2.64 -17.94
CA THR A 479 17.35 -1.32 -18.23
C THR A 479 18.18 -1.35 -19.50
N SER A 480 17.88 -0.46 -20.44
CA SER A 480 18.67 -0.34 -21.69
C SER A 480 20.11 0.05 -21.43
N LEU A 481 21.07 -0.81 -21.79
CA LEU A 481 22.51 -0.53 -21.70
C LEU A 481 23.12 -0.15 -23.04
N GLY A 482 22.57 -0.72 -24.13
CA GLY A 482 23.05 -0.48 -25.48
C GLY A 482 22.01 -0.85 -26.54
N LYS A 483 22.43 -1.07 -27.80
CA LYS A 483 21.49 -1.45 -28.87
C LYS A 483 20.92 -2.84 -28.64
N ASN A 484 21.75 -3.78 -28.21
CA ASN A 484 21.43 -5.21 -28.15
C ASN A 484 21.63 -5.76 -26.73
N GLU A 485 21.51 -4.89 -25.72
CA GLU A 485 21.96 -5.19 -24.36
C GLU A 485 21.03 -4.52 -23.34
N LEU A 486 20.63 -5.30 -22.34
CA LEU A 486 19.81 -4.90 -21.21
C LEU A 486 20.47 -5.34 -19.90
N ASN A 487 20.40 -4.51 -18.86
CA ASN A 487 20.59 -4.97 -17.48
C ASN A 487 19.31 -5.62 -16.99
N VAL A 488 19.43 -6.61 -16.10
CA VAL A 488 18.29 -7.27 -15.49
C VAL A 488 18.43 -7.22 -13.97
N ASP A 489 17.61 -6.42 -13.31
CA ASP A 489 17.57 -6.36 -11.85
C ASP A 489 16.31 -7.04 -11.35
N LEU A 490 16.47 -8.01 -10.45
CA LEU A 490 15.41 -8.67 -9.71
C LEU A 490 15.20 -7.97 -8.39
N TYR A 491 13.95 -7.72 -8.02
CA TYR A 491 13.63 -7.11 -6.74
C TYR A 491 12.38 -7.71 -6.11
N PHE A 492 12.38 -7.74 -4.78
CA PHE A 492 11.35 -8.34 -3.96
C PHE A 492 10.59 -7.28 -3.12
N PRO A 493 9.38 -7.60 -2.64
CA PRO A 493 8.59 -6.72 -1.77
C PRO A 493 9.35 -6.28 -0.51
N ASN A 494 10.21 -7.14 0.04
CA ASN A 494 11.00 -6.85 1.24
C ASN A 494 12.20 -5.91 1.01
N GLY A 495 12.38 -5.36 -0.20
CA GLY A 495 13.41 -4.38 -0.51
C GLY A 495 14.74 -4.95 -1.03
N VAL A 496 14.86 -6.28 -1.11
CA VAL A 496 16.03 -6.93 -1.73
C VAL A 496 16.08 -6.60 -3.23
N VAL A 497 17.29 -6.33 -3.72
CA VAL A 497 17.60 -6.16 -5.16
C VAL A 497 18.82 -7.00 -5.51
N ILE A 498 18.70 -7.84 -6.53
CA ILE A 498 19.78 -8.64 -7.09
C ILE A 498 19.96 -8.26 -8.56
N ASP A 499 21.14 -7.76 -8.91
CA ASP A 499 21.55 -7.62 -10.31
C ASP A 499 21.85 -9.02 -10.87
N LEU A 500 21.04 -9.45 -11.84
CA LEU A 500 21.19 -10.74 -12.53
C LEU A 500 22.17 -10.63 -13.72
N GLY A 501 22.67 -9.43 -14.00
CA GLY A 501 23.63 -9.10 -15.03
C GLY A 501 23.00 -8.73 -16.37
N GLN A 502 23.76 -8.99 -17.44
CA GLN A 502 23.42 -8.55 -18.79
C GLN A 502 22.63 -9.61 -19.58
N LEU A 503 21.57 -9.17 -20.24
CA LEU A 503 20.85 -9.91 -21.27
C LEU A 503 21.21 -9.37 -22.65
N PHE A 504 21.55 -10.26 -23.58
CA PHE A 504 21.94 -9.91 -24.95
C PHE A 504 20.89 -10.36 -25.97
N GLN A 505 20.68 -9.53 -26.99
CA GLN A 505 19.86 -9.91 -28.12
C GLN A 505 20.62 -10.94 -28.95
N GLN A 506 20.08 -12.16 -29.07
CA GLN A 506 20.64 -13.19 -29.94
C GLN A 506 20.53 -12.73 -31.40
N LYS A 507 21.57 -13.03 -32.19
CA LYS A 507 21.67 -12.63 -33.59
C LYS A 507 20.99 -13.60 -34.53
#